data_AF-A0A9Q0C5M7-F1
#
_entry.id   AF-A0A9Q0C5M7-F1
#
_cell.length_a   1.000
_cell.length_b   1.000
_cell.length_c   1.000
_cell.angle_alpha   90.00
_cell.angle_beta   90.00
_cell.angle_gamma   90.00
#
_symmetry.space_group_name_H-M   'P 1'
#
loop_
_entity.id
_entity.type
_entity.pdbx_description
1 polymer ?
#
loop_
_entity_poly.entity_id
_entity_poly.type
_entity_poly.pdbx_seq_one_letter_code
_entity_poly.pdbx_strand_id
1 'polypeptide(L)'
;MKPVGYWPKELFRGMTDQAGYAGFGGTVEAPINRPTPPMGSGHFPSEGDGKAAYFQYIELVDKHNQFVIPDPELFDLVCSKPRCYQVSKLTETLQGLQFFFGGPGDCKG
;
A
#
# COMPACT_ATOMS: atom_id res chain seq x y z
N MET A 1 -4.21 16.05 13.13
CA MET A 1 -4.84 15.53 11.90
C MET A 1 -6.34 15.60 12.02
N LYS A 2 -7.09 15.76 10.91
CA LYS A 2 -8.54 15.58 10.87
C LYS A 2 -8.82 14.21 10.23
N PRO A 3 -9.61 13.31 10.85
CA PRO A 3 -10.01 12.06 10.22
C PRO A 3 -10.73 12.32 8.90
N VAL A 4 -10.42 11.55 7.87
CA VAL A 4 -11.08 11.65 6.54
C VAL A 4 -12.47 10.99 6.57
N GLY A 5 -12.76 10.17 7.57
CA GLY A 5 -14.06 9.52 7.75
C GLY A 5 -14.21 8.84 9.11
N TYR A 6 -15.41 8.32 9.35
CA TYR A 6 -15.75 7.51 10.52
C TYR A 6 -16.33 6.17 10.03
N TRP A 7 -15.98 5.09 10.72
CA TRP A 7 -16.43 3.73 10.43
C TRP A 7 -17.47 3.32 11.48
N PRO A 8 -18.79 3.45 11.22
CA PRO A 8 -19.82 3.13 12.20
C PRO A 8 -19.96 1.63 12.32
N LYS A 9 -19.76 1.08 13.52
CA LYS A 9 -19.89 -0.37 13.77
C LYS A 9 -21.28 -0.89 13.43
N GLU A 10 -22.30 -0.04 13.49
CA GLU A 10 -23.69 -0.37 13.21
C GLU A 10 -23.93 -0.77 11.75
N LEU A 11 -23.03 -0.39 10.83
CA LEU A 11 -23.15 -0.68 9.41
C LEU A 11 -22.51 -2.01 8.99
N PHE A 12 -21.76 -2.68 9.87
CA PHE A 12 -20.99 -3.87 9.51
C PHE A 12 -21.29 -5.06 10.43
N ARG A 13 -21.40 -6.25 9.84
CA ARG A 13 -21.60 -7.51 10.59
C ARG A 13 -20.29 -8.12 11.13
N GLY A 14 -19.15 -7.55 10.75
CA GLY A 14 -17.81 -7.90 11.19
C GLY A 14 -16.93 -6.65 11.24
N MET A 15 -15.76 -6.74 11.88
CA MET A 15 -14.92 -5.56 12.20
C MET A 15 -15.65 -4.51 13.06
N THR A 16 -16.58 -4.96 13.91
CA THR A 16 -17.37 -4.08 14.80
C THR A 16 -16.56 -3.54 15.97
N ASP A 17 -15.56 -4.28 16.42
CA ASP A 17 -14.70 -3.92 17.54
C ASP A 17 -13.29 -3.52 17.09
N GLN A 18 -12.66 -4.34 16.24
CA GLN A 18 -11.32 -4.09 15.71
C GLN A 18 -11.12 -4.80 14.36
N ALA A 19 -10.15 -4.32 13.59
CA ALA A 19 -9.69 -5.01 12.37
C ALA A 19 -8.83 -6.23 12.74
N GLY A 20 -8.98 -7.33 12.00
CA GLY A 20 -8.11 -8.51 12.12
C GLY A 20 -6.83 -8.41 11.27
N TYR A 21 -6.88 -7.60 10.21
CA TYR A 21 -5.78 -7.34 9.28
C TYR A 21 -5.82 -5.88 8.84
N ALA A 22 -4.65 -5.30 8.59
CA ALA A 22 -4.49 -4.01 7.96
C ALA A 22 -3.51 -4.16 6.79
N GLY A 23 -3.73 -3.39 5.72
CA GLY A 23 -2.89 -3.46 4.54
C GLY A 23 -2.93 -2.17 3.75
N PHE A 24 -1.86 -1.95 2.98
CA PHE A 24 -1.71 -0.83 2.07
C PHE A 24 -1.54 -1.39 0.67
N GLY A 25 -2.17 -0.77 -0.32
CA GLY A 25 -2.09 -1.28 -1.67
C GLY A 25 -2.76 -0.38 -2.68
N GLY A 26 -2.82 -0.89 -3.90
CA GLY A 26 -3.47 -0.26 -5.03
C GLY A 26 -3.75 -1.31 -6.09
N THR A 27 -4.62 -0.96 -7.03
CA THR A 27 -4.91 -1.81 -8.18
C THR A 27 -4.68 -1.03 -9.46
N VAL A 28 -4.36 -1.75 -10.53
CA VAL A 28 -4.37 -1.22 -11.89
C VAL A 28 -5.35 -2.04 -12.70
N GLU A 29 -6.25 -1.36 -13.38
CA GLU A 29 -7.23 -1.98 -14.26
C GLU A 29 -7.08 -1.46 -15.69
N ALA A 30 -7.29 -2.35 -16.65
CA ALA A 30 -7.34 -2.02 -18.06
C ALA A 30 -8.35 -2.94 -18.77
N PRO A 31 -8.96 -2.50 -19.88
CA PRO A 31 -9.79 -3.36 -20.69
C PRO A 31 -9.01 -4.59 -21.20
N ILE A 32 -9.74 -5.69 -21.46
CA ILE A 32 -9.18 -6.91 -22.04
C ILE A 32 -8.43 -6.56 -23.34
N ASN A 33 -7.23 -7.13 -23.53
CA ASN A 33 -6.34 -6.89 -24.67
C ASN A 33 -5.86 -5.44 -24.86
N ARG A 34 -6.00 -4.58 -23.85
CA ARG A 34 -5.34 -3.26 -23.81
C ARG A 34 -4.12 -3.31 -22.91
N PRO A 35 -3.06 -2.56 -23.24
CA PRO A 35 -1.91 -2.43 -22.36
C PRO A 35 -2.35 -1.76 -21.05
N THR A 36 -1.90 -2.29 -19.91
CA THR A 36 -2.19 -1.67 -18.61
C THR A 36 -1.47 -0.33 -18.47
N PRO A 37 -2.06 0.66 -17.79
CA PRO A 37 -1.40 1.95 -17.55
C PRO A 37 -0.23 1.82 -16.57
N PRO A 38 0.65 2.84 -16.47
CA PRO A 38 1.65 2.90 -15.42
C PRO A 38 1.03 2.96 -14.03
N MET A 39 1.71 2.37 -13.04
CA MET A 39 1.34 2.47 -11.62
C MET A 39 2.22 3.51 -10.94
N GLY A 40 1.61 4.37 -10.11
CA GLY A 40 2.33 5.43 -9.41
C GLY A 40 2.94 6.42 -10.41
N SER A 41 4.26 6.59 -10.35
CA SER A 41 5.03 7.43 -11.28
C SER A 41 5.43 6.73 -12.58
N GLY A 42 5.13 5.43 -12.74
CA GLY A 42 5.57 4.61 -13.87
C GLY A 42 7.01 4.06 -13.74
N HIS A 43 7.75 4.47 -12.71
CA HIS A 43 9.09 3.98 -12.41
C HIS A 43 9.06 2.74 -11.51
N PHE A 44 10.08 1.89 -11.63
CA PHE A 44 10.22 0.75 -10.73
C PHE A 44 10.72 1.18 -9.34
N PRO A 45 10.32 0.49 -8.26
CA PRO A 45 10.77 0.77 -6.90
C PRO A 45 12.29 0.82 -6.74
N SER A 46 13.03 0.04 -7.52
CA SER A 46 14.50 0.02 -7.50
C SER A 46 15.15 1.35 -7.90
N GLU A 47 14.40 2.25 -8.54
CA GLU A 47 14.89 3.57 -8.91
C GLU A 47 14.85 4.57 -7.75
N GLY A 48 14.09 4.30 -6.69
CA GLY A 48 14.12 5.06 -5.44
C GLY A 48 13.65 6.51 -5.51
N ASP A 49 14.20 7.33 -4.63
CA ASP A 49 13.78 8.71 -4.40
C ASP A 49 13.86 9.61 -5.64
N GLY A 50 12.88 10.50 -5.76
CA GLY A 50 12.75 11.41 -6.90
C GLY A 50 12.28 10.75 -8.20
N LYS A 51 12.07 9.43 -8.19
CA LYS A 51 11.61 8.67 -9.36
C LYS A 51 10.41 7.77 -9.04
N ALA A 52 10.57 6.82 -8.13
CA ALA A 52 9.52 5.86 -7.78
C ALA A 52 8.47 6.51 -6.86
N ALA A 53 7.23 6.07 -6.99
CA ALA A 53 6.18 6.44 -6.05
C ALA A 53 6.36 5.68 -4.73
N TYR A 54 5.88 6.24 -3.62
CA TYR A 54 6.06 5.66 -2.29
C TYR A 54 4.88 5.91 -1.36
N PHE A 55 4.76 5.06 -0.35
CA PHE A 55 4.03 5.33 0.88
C PHE A 55 5.05 5.56 1.99
N GLN A 56 4.81 6.55 2.86
CA GLN A 56 5.69 6.97 3.94
C GLN A 56 4.85 7.30 5.17
N TYR A 57 5.48 7.32 6.35
CA TYR A 57 4.84 7.63 7.64
C TYR A 57 3.73 6.61 7.96
N ILE A 58 3.98 5.33 7.67
CA ILE A 58 3.01 4.27 7.95
C ILE A 58 2.98 3.99 9.46
N GLU A 59 1.82 4.24 10.05
CA GLU A 59 1.48 3.94 11.45
C GLU A 59 0.12 3.23 11.49
N LEU A 60 -0.08 2.37 12.49
CA LEU A 60 -1.36 1.74 12.78
C LEU A 60 -1.90 2.24 14.12
N VAL A 61 -3.22 2.17 14.29
CA VAL A 61 -3.87 2.44 15.57
C VAL A 61 -4.07 1.12 16.30
N ASP A 62 -3.51 1.01 17.50
CA ASP A 62 -3.65 -0.18 18.33
C ASP A 62 -5.01 -0.20 19.07
N LYS A 63 -5.27 -1.29 19.81
CA LYS A 63 -6.49 -1.45 20.62
C LYS A 63 -6.67 -0.41 21.73
N HIS A 64 -5.62 0.35 22.07
CA HIS A 64 -5.66 1.44 23.05
C HIS A 64 -5.79 2.81 22.39
N ASN A 65 -6.09 2.85 21.09
CA ASN A 65 -6.17 4.06 20.26
C ASN A 65 -4.86 4.85 20.19
N GLN A 66 -3.72 4.17 20.23
CA GLN A 66 -2.40 4.78 20.09
C GLN A 66 -1.82 4.50 18.71
N PHE A 67 -1.15 5.49 18.13
CA PHE A 67 -0.36 5.30 16.92
C PHE A 67 0.89 4.49 17.26
N VAL A 68 1.10 3.41 16.52
CA VAL A 68 2.25 2.53 16.66
C VAL A 68 2.89 2.30 15.30
N ILE A 69 4.21 2.18 15.29
CA ILE A 69 4.96 1.72 14.13
C ILE A 69 4.88 0.19 14.15
N PRO A 70 4.22 -0.45 13.17
CA PRO A 70 4.10 -1.91 13.13
C PRO A 70 5.43 -2.56 12.75
N ASP A 71 5.65 -3.81 13.17
CA ASP A 71 6.84 -4.56 12.78
C ASP A 71 6.81 -4.83 11.25
N PRO A 72 7.82 -4.41 10.47
CA PRO A 72 7.91 -4.65 9.03
C PRO A 72 7.78 -6.11 8.64
N GLU A 73 8.26 -7.03 9.48
CA GLU A 73 8.27 -8.47 9.21
C GLU A 73 6.86 -9.08 9.29
N LEU A 74 5.88 -8.36 9.85
CA LEU A 74 4.47 -8.78 9.88
C LEU A 74 3.73 -8.46 8.57
N PHE A 75 4.37 -7.80 7.60
CA PHE A 75 3.75 -7.44 6.33
C PHE A 75 4.08 -8.43 5.23
N ASP A 76 3.04 -9.07 4.71
CA ASP A 76 3.14 -9.86 3.49
C ASP A 76 3.11 -8.96 2.25
N LEU A 77 4.12 -9.13 1.40
CA LEU A 77 4.21 -8.43 0.12
C LEU A 77 3.46 -9.20 -0.96
N VAL A 78 2.44 -8.58 -1.54
CA VAL A 78 1.63 -9.18 -2.61
C VAL A 78 1.73 -8.36 -3.90
N CYS A 79 2.13 -9.01 -5.00
CA CYS A 79 2.13 -8.41 -6.33
C CYS A 79 1.63 -9.42 -7.37
N SER A 80 0.51 -9.11 -8.03
CA SER A 80 -0.13 -10.01 -8.99
C SER A 80 0.58 -10.09 -10.34
N LYS A 81 1.30 -9.03 -10.75
CA LYS A 81 1.99 -8.94 -12.04
C LYS A 81 3.42 -8.38 -11.87
N PRO A 82 4.35 -9.15 -11.26
CA PRO A 82 5.69 -8.68 -10.87
C PRO A 82 6.60 -8.24 -12.03
N ARG A 83 6.23 -8.59 -13.27
CA ARG A 83 6.93 -8.15 -14.48
C ARG A 83 6.62 -6.71 -14.86
N CYS A 84 5.44 -6.20 -14.53
CA CYS A 84 4.99 -4.86 -14.94
C CYS A 84 4.91 -3.90 -13.76
N TYR A 85 4.68 -4.43 -12.57
CA TYR A 85 4.63 -3.66 -11.34
C TYR A 85 5.46 -4.36 -10.28
N GLN A 86 6.02 -3.58 -9.38
CA GLN A 86 6.76 -4.08 -8.25
C GLN A 86 6.45 -3.23 -7.03
N VAL A 87 6.74 -3.78 -5.86
CA VAL A 87 6.75 -3.06 -4.60
C VAL A 87 8.04 -3.45 -3.87
N SER A 88 8.68 -2.49 -3.23
CA SER A 88 9.86 -2.76 -2.41
C SER A 88 9.46 -3.45 -1.11
N LYS A 89 10.46 -3.99 -0.39
CA LYS A 89 10.27 -4.32 1.02
C LYS A 89 9.87 -3.06 1.80
N LEU A 90 9.12 -3.25 2.89
CA LEU A 90 8.98 -2.21 3.90
C LEU A 90 10.34 -1.97 4.55
N THR A 91 10.69 -0.71 4.73
CA THR A 91 11.91 -0.28 5.41
C THR A 91 11.57 0.77 6.45
N GLU A 92 12.14 0.62 7.64
CA GLU A 92 12.09 1.66 8.66
C GLU A 92 13.11 2.74 8.35
N THR A 93 12.65 3.98 8.32
CA THR A 93 13.45 5.19 8.09
C THR A 93 13.32 6.14 9.27
N LEU A 94 14.11 7.21 9.30
CA LEU A 94 13.92 8.29 10.30
C LEU A 94 12.54 8.95 10.20
N GLN A 95 11.88 8.81 9.05
CA GLN A 95 10.54 9.32 8.78
C GLN A 95 9.45 8.24 8.97
N GLY A 96 9.76 7.12 9.64
CA GLY A 96 8.85 6.00 9.84
C GLY A 96 8.93 4.96 8.73
N LEU A 97 7.96 4.05 8.70
CA LEU A 97 7.92 2.99 7.70
C LEU A 97 7.59 3.54 6.32
N GLN A 98 8.32 3.02 5.34
CA GLN A 98 8.20 3.39 3.94
C GLN A 98 8.32 2.16 3.05
N PHE A 99 7.64 2.22 1.90
CA PHE A 99 7.91 1.34 0.78
C PHE A 99 7.68 2.09 -0.54
N PHE A 100 8.41 1.70 -1.57
CA PHE A 100 8.24 2.17 -2.94
C PHE A 100 7.37 1.21 -3.73
N PHE A 101 6.61 1.74 -4.68
CA PHE A 101 5.78 0.96 -5.59
C PHE A 101 5.76 1.61 -6.98
N GLY A 102 5.49 0.80 -8.00
CA GLY A 102 5.26 1.32 -9.33
C GLY A 102 5.68 0.37 -10.43
N GLY A 103 5.71 0.90 -11.64
CA GLY A 103 6.16 0.22 -12.84
C GLY A 103 5.43 0.75 -14.09
N PRO A 104 6.01 0.55 -15.27
CA PRO A 104 5.59 1.23 -16.49
C PRO A 104 4.23 0.74 -17.04
N GLY A 105 3.73 -0.40 -16.54
CA GLY A 105 2.54 -1.04 -17.09
C GLY A 105 2.86 -1.88 -18.32
N ASP A 106 2.02 -1.78 -19.35
CA ASP A 106 2.08 -2.56 -20.59
C ASP A 106 2.01 -4.08 -20.38
N CYS A 107 1.41 -4.50 -19.27
CA CYS A 107 1.03 -5.89 -19.04
C CYS A 107 -0.20 -6.22 -19.88
N LYS A 108 -0.27 -7.43 -20.44
CA LYS A 108 -1.53 -7.97 -20.91
C LYS A 108 -2.36 -8.39 -19.69
N GLY A 109 -3.59 -7.84 -19.61
CA GLY A 109 -4.59 -8.18 -18.59
C GLY A 109 -4.75 -9.67 -18.44
#